data_AF-A0A535FNQ4-F1
#
_entry.id   AF-A0A535FNQ4-F1
#
_cell.length_a   1.000
_cell.length_b   1.000
_cell.length_c   1.000
_cell.angle_alpha   90.00
_cell.angle_beta   90.00
_cell.angle_gamma   90.00
#
_symmetry.space_group_name_H-M   'P 1'
#
loop_
_entity.id
_entity.type
_entity.pdbx_description
1 polymer ?
#
loop_
_entity_poly.entity_id
_entity_poly.type
_entity_poly.pdbx_seq_one_letter_code
_entity_poly.pdbx_strand_id
1 'polypeptide(L)'
;MGHGSQRRPGSRTGYCPDTGVRAVSYIQGIQSHLVVATAKHYQMNTQEENRFEADAQLDERTLQEIYTSAFEAAVKDGHVGSVMGAFNKVNGIYSCEHRHLLTDILKQQSGFQGWVMSDYEAVHSTVEAANAGLDQEMPNGIFFSDRLMEAIQTGQVSVTTLDDKVHRILRTMFALGLFDQPVQITSFPLQEHGKLAREIAGKGIVLLKNADGLLPLASHEVRSVAVIGADADNNIAGGGSSVVQPTYFVSILEGIRRRAGEGVRVEYAEGADPASAAALLPGPPPVPSSVLMPTDSESGVHGLHAEYWTNTRFEGEPTLVRIDRQVDLNLGFFNYSTFNASSLTTPPELNNAISVHWTGSITVPTTGNYTLSLTHLGTARLYLDGQLLIEDPGITLETRSVTMHLVAGQPHALRIEYAADRPEQHT
;
A
#
# COMPACT_ATOMS: atom_id res chain seq x y z
N MET A 1 -8.49 24.80 -0.84
CA MET A 1 -8.93 23.40 -0.93
C MET A 1 -7.68 22.60 -1.23
N GLY A 2 -7.08 21.98 -0.20
CA GLY A 2 -5.84 21.23 -0.35
C GLY A 2 -6.17 19.80 -0.74
N HIS A 3 -5.91 19.43 -1.99
CA HIS A 3 -5.93 18.03 -2.40
C HIS A 3 -4.67 17.35 -1.84
N GLY A 4 -4.88 16.40 -0.93
CA GLY A 4 -3.82 15.58 -0.39
C GLY A 4 -3.33 14.62 -1.47
N SER A 5 -2.21 14.96 -2.12
CA SER A 5 -1.54 14.04 -3.04
C SER A 5 -1.08 12.81 -2.24
N GLN A 6 -1.67 11.65 -2.48
CA GLN A 6 -1.14 10.38 -1.96
C GLN A 6 0.18 10.08 -2.68
N ARG A 7 1.31 10.31 -2.00
CA ARG A 7 2.65 9.95 -2.46
C ARG A 7 2.97 8.54 -1.94
N ARG A 8 3.93 7.83 -2.53
CA ARG A 8 4.59 6.66 -1.91
C ARG A 8 5.90 7.06 -1.20
N PRO A 9 5.91 7.83 -0.10
CA PRO A 9 7.15 8.16 0.58
C PRO A 9 7.76 6.92 1.26
N GLY A 10 6.94 5.96 1.72
CA GLY A 10 7.40 4.77 2.44
C GLY A 10 8.21 3.77 1.60
N SER A 11 8.11 3.81 0.27
CA SER A 11 8.89 2.95 -0.64
C SER A 11 9.94 3.70 -1.47
N ARG A 12 10.19 4.98 -1.16
CA ARG A 12 11.17 5.83 -1.83
C ARG A 12 12.21 6.36 -0.86
N THR A 13 13.42 6.59 -1.35
CA THR A 13 14.52 7.18 -0.59
C THR A 13 14.59 8.70 -0.80
N GLY A 14 13.55 9.47 -0.43
CA GLY A 14 13.61 10.95 -0.40
C GLY A 14 13.75 11.67 -1.75
N TYR A 15 13.88 13.01 -1.72
CA TYR A 15 14.01 13.92 -2.87
C TYR A 15 15.42 14.58 -2.96
N CYS A 16 16.45 13.94 -2.42
CA CYS A 16 17.79 14.53 -2.26
C CYS A 16 18.79 13.86 -3.23
N PRO A 17 19.87 14.52 -3.67
CA PRO A 17 20.99 13.86 -4.36
C PRO A 17 21.49 12.56 -3.68
N ASP A 18 21.27 12.41 -2.36
CA ASP A 18 21.57 11.20 -1.59
C ASP A 18 20.76 9.96 -2.01
N THR A 19 19.65 10.14 -2.74
CA THR A 19 18.82 9.05 -3.28
C THR A 19 19.65 8.18 -4.22
N GLY A 20 20.48 8.78 -5.08
CA GLY A 20 21.38 8.05 -5.98
C GLY A 20 22.42 7.24 -5.22
N VAL A 21 23.09 7.85 -4.23
CA VAL A 21 24.13 7.18 -3.41
C VAL A 21 23.59 5.93 -2.70
N ARG A 22 22.38 6.03 -2.12
CA ARG A 22 21.72 4.89 -1.48
C ARG A 22 21.33 3.81 -2.48
N ALA A 23 20.77 4.21 -3.62
CA ALA A 23 20.40 3.27 -4.68
C ALA A 23 21.61 2.47 -5.16
N VAL A 24 22.75 3.13 -5.41
CA VAL A 24 24.00 2.49 -5.85
C VAL A 24 24.43 1.38 -4.89
N SER A 25 24.53 1.68 -3.60
CA SER A 25 24.94 0.68 -2.60
C SER A 25 23.97 -0.50 -2.52
N TYR A 26 22.67 -0.22 -2.62
CA TYR A 26 21.63 -1.25 -2.58
C TYR A 26 21.66 -2.15 -3.83
N ILE A 27 21.81 -1.56 -5.01
CA ILE A 27 21.93 -2.27 -6.29
C ILE A 27 23.16 -3.18 -6.28
N GLN A 28 24.32 -2.66 -5.89
CA GLN A 28 25.56 -3.43 -5.82
C GLN A 28 25.43 -4.60 -4.83
N GLY A 29 24.80 -4.37 -3.67
CA GLY A 29 24.54 -5.43 -2.68
C GLY A 29 23.60 -6.52 -3.19
N ILE A 30 22.53 -6.17 -3.92
CA ILE A 30 21.64 -7.17 -4.55
C ILE A 30 22.41 -7.97 -5.60
N GLN A 31 23.11 -7.28 -6.49
CA GLN A 31 23.75 -7.91 -7.65
C GLN A 31 24.98 -8.74 -7.28
N SER A 32 25.61 -8.51 -6.11
CA SER A 32 26.66 -9.40 -5.59
C SER A 32 26.17 -10.80 -5.23
N HIS A 33 24.85 -11.02 -5.19
CA HIS A 33 24.22 -12.31 -4.93
C HIS A 33 23.58 -12.95 -6.17
N LEU A 34 24.03 -12.57 -7.39
CA LEU A 34 23.53 -13.11 -8.67
C LEU A 34 22.02 -12.87 -8.87
N VAL A 35 21.51 -11.77 -8.33
CA VAL A 35 20.13 -11.31 -8.49
C VAL A 35 20.14 -10.01 -9.30
N VAL A 36 19.31 -9.92 -10.34
CA VAL A 36 19.17 -8.67 -11.09
C VAL A 36 18.41 -7.65 -10.24
N ALA A 37 19.00 -6.48 -10.00
CA ALA A 37 18.28 -5.35 -9.42
C ALA A 37 17.45 -4.63 -10.50
N THR A 38 16.29 -4.09 -10.09
CA THR A 38 15.42 -3.27 -10.96
C THR A 38 15.20 -1.89 -10.34
N ALA A 39 15.72 -0.84 -10.98
CA ALA A 39 15.42 0.53 -10.58
C ALA A 39 14.02 0.95 -11.06
N LYS A 40 13.19 1.50 -10.18
CA LYS A 40 11.79 1.85 -10.51
C LYS A 40 11.26 3.07 -9.77
N HIS A 41 10.26 3.79 -10.29
CA HIS A 41 9.62 3.62 -11.62
C HIS A 41 10.09 4.78 -12.52
N TYR A 42 10.46 4.47 -13.76
CA TYR A 42 11.13 5.37 -14.70
C TYR A 42 10.14 5.91 -15.75
N GLN A 43 9.71 7.17 -15.71
CA GLN A 43 9.95 8.12 -14.63
C GLN A 43 8.73 8.99 -14.34
N MET A 44 8.87 9.88 -13.35
CA MET A 44 7.82 10.80 -12.91
C MET A 44 6.58 10.18 -12.28
N ASN A 45 6.61 8.91 -11.92
CA ASN A 45 5.59 8.31 -11.05
C ASN A 45 5.77 8.85 -9.63
N THR A 46 5.29 10.07 -9.37
CA THR A 46 5.54 10.80 -8.12
C THR A 46 4.36 10.80 -7.16
N GLN A 47 3.17 10.44 -7.64
CA GLN A 47 1.90 10.32 -6.93
C GLN A 47 1.14 9.06 -7.36
N GLU A 48 0.23 8.56 -6.51
CA GLU A 48 -0.61 7.41 -6.84
C GLU A 48 -1.96 7.80 -7.45
N GLU A 49 -2.44 9.00 -7.13
CA GLU A 49 -3.70 9.51 -7.64
C GLU A 49 -3.68 9.57 -9.17
N ASN A 50 -4.61 8.85 -9.79
CA ASN A 50 -4.75 8.69 -11.23
C ASN A 50 -3.45 8.27 -11.95
N ARG A 51 -2.58 7.49 -11.31
CA ARG A 51 -1.25 7.15 -11.85
C ARG A 51 -1.25 6.52 -13.25
N PHE A 52 -2.35 5.89 -13.66
CA PHE A 52 -2.51 5.27 -14.98
C PHE A 52 -2.76 6.27 -16.11
N GLU A 53 -3.25 7.47 -15.82
CA GLU A 53 -3.55 8.48 -16.85
C GLU A 53 -2.87 9.83 -16.60
N ALA A 54 -2.36 10.04 -15.38
CA ALA A 54 -1.70 11.27 -14.97
C ALA A 54 -0.59 11.66 -15.94
N ASP A 55 -0.48 12.95 -16.22
CA ASP A 55 0.53 13.51 -17.11
C ASP A 55 1.39 14.52 -16.37
N ALA A 56 2.65 14.15 -16.13
CA ALA A 56 3.63 15.01 -15.50
C ALA A 56 4.17 16.02 -16.52
N GLN A 57 3.79 17.28 -16.34
CA GLN A 57 4.19 18.40 -17.19
C GLN A 57 5.38 19.14 -16.55
N LEU A 58 6.56 19.03 -17.13
CA LEU A 58 7.79 19.65 -16.62
C LEU A 58 8.82 19.93 -17.71
N ASP A 59 9.68 20.91 -17.46
CA ASP A 59 10.78 21.25 -18.35
C ASP A 59 11.96 20.26 -18.24
N GLU A 60 12.78 20.21 -19.28
CA GLU A 60 13.92 19.28 -19.40
C GLU A 60 14.94 19.47 -18.27
N ARG A 61 15.16 20.70 -17.80
CA ARG A 61 16.13 20.95 -16.73
C ARG A 61 15.66 20.32 -15.43
N THR A 62 14.39 20.52 -15.08
CA THR A 62 13.78 19.88 -13.91
C THR A 62 13.82 18.35 -14.02
N LEU A 63 13.51 17.81 -15.20
CA LEU A 63 13.58 16.37 -15.48
C LEU A 63 14.98 15.81 -15.16
N GLN A 64 16.00 16.44 -15.73
CA GLN A 64 17.40 16.00 -15.65
C GLN A 64 17.97 16.16 -14.23
N GLU A 65 17.84 17.36 -13.65
CA GLU A 65 18.50 17.69 -12.37
C GLU A 65 17.85 16.98 -11.18
N ILE A 66 16.53 16.79 -11.19
CA ILE A 66 15.79 16.29 -10.01
C ILE A 66 15.43 14.81 -10.12
N TYR A 67 15.01 14.34 -11.29
CA TYR A 67 14.38 13.02 -11.42
C TYR A 67 15.27 12.00 -12.13
N THR A 68 16.01 12.41 -13.15
CA THR A 68 16.93 11.53 -13.89
C THR A 68 18.22 11.25 -13.12
N SER A 69 18.71 12.19 -12.31
CA SER A 69 20.01 12.09 -11.61
C SER A 69 20.17 10.82 -10.76
N ALA A 70 19.13 10.39 -10.05
CA ALA A 70 19.18 9.15 -9.26
C ALA A 70 19.24 7.89 -10.14
N PHE A 71 18.56 7.86 -11.28
CA PHE A 71 18.64 6.76 -12.24
C PHE A 71 19.98 6.74 -12.98
N GLU A 72 20.52 7.91 -13.31
CA GLU A 72 21.86 8.02 -13.88
C GLU A 72 22.91 7.42 -12.95
N ALA A 73 22.86 7.72 -11.64
CA ALA A 73 23.73 7.10 -10.65
C ALA A 73 23.52 5.57 -10.56
N ALA A 74 22.26 5.11 -10.56
CA ALA A 74 21.94 3.68 -10.57
C ALA A 74 22.54 2.95 -11.79
N VAL A 75 22.59 3.62 -12.95
CA VAL A 75 23.19 3.07 -14.18
C VAL A 75 24.72 3.13 -14.13
N LYS A 76 25.29 4.31 -13.87
CA LYS A 76 26.72 4.56 -14.03
C LYS A 76 27.55 3.98 -12.90
N ASP A 77 27.08 4.13 -11.66
CA ASP A 77 27.83 3.71 -10.46
C ASP A 77 27.26 2.41 -9.89
N GLY A 78 25.94 2.24 -9.95
CA GLY A 78 25.26 1.03 -9.48
C GLY A 78 25.36 -0.14 -10.45
N HIS A 79 25.55 0.12 -11.75
CA HIS A 79 25.48 -0.87 -12.82
C HIS A 79 24.19 -1.70 -12.77
N VAL A 80 23.05 -1.05 -12.53
CA VAL A 80 21.74 -1.72 -12.42
C VAL A 80 21.44 -2.56 -13.67
N GLY A 81 20.98 -3.79 -13.46
CA GLY A 81 20.71 -4.75 -14.54
C GLY A 81 19.37 -4.54 -15.25
N SER A 82 18.39 -3.91 -14.60
CA SER A 82 17.11 -3.59 -15.22
C SER A 82 16.49 -2.29 -14.71
N VAL A 83 15.60 -1.71 -15.52
CA VAL A 83 14.81 -0.51 -15.16
C VAL A 83 13.34 -0.78 -15.47
N MET A 84 12.43 -0.34 -14.61
CA MET A 84 10.99 -0.49 -14.80
C MET A 84 10.36 0.85 -15.21
N GLY A 85 9.70 0.88 -16.36
CA GLY A 85 8.94 2.02 -16.86
C GLY A 85 7.75 2.38 -15.96
N ALA A 86 7.40 3.65 -15.88
CA ALA A 86 6.29 4.14 -15.07
C ALA A 86 4.92 4.03 -15.77
N PHE A 87 3.84 4.08 -14.97
CA PHE A 87 2.45 4.14 -15.45
C PHE A 87 2.11 5.44 -16.18
N ASN A 88 2.54 6.57 -15.61
CA ASN A 88 2.09 7.90 -16.01
C ASN A 88 2.67 8.34 -17.37
N LYS A 89 2.07 9.38 -17.91
CA LYS A 89 2.64 10.18 -19.00
C LYS A 89 3.64 11.19 -18.46
N VAL A 90 4.55 11.59 -19.34
CA VAL A 90 5.44 12.74 -19.16
C VAL A 90 5.33 13.59 -20.42
N ASN A 91 4.97 14.85 -20.24
CA ASN A 91 4.79 15.80 -21.34
C ASN A 91 3.91 15.23 -22.48
N GLY A 92 2.84 14.51 -22.14
CA GLY A 92 1.84 13.98 -23.08
C GLY A 92 2.07 12.56 -23.59
N ILE A 93 3.20 11.91 -23.28
CA ILE A 93 3.53 10.56 -23.79
C ILE A 93 3.70 9.59 -22.63
N TYR A 94 3.11 8.38 -22.73
CA TYR A 94 3.27 7.33 -21.72
C TYR A 94 4.73 6.93 -21.54
N SER A 95 5.17 6.78 -20.27
CA SER A 95 6.58 6.55 -19.96
C SER A 95 7.14 5.29 -20.62
N CYS A 96 6.35 4.22 -20.74
CA CYS A 96 6.75 2.96 -21.41
C CYS A 96 6.84 3.07 -22.95
N GLU A 97 6.49 4.21 -23.54
CA GLU A 97 6.50 4.48 -24.98
C GLU A 97 7.26 5.76 -25.33
N HIS A 98 7.90 6.37 -24.33
CA HIS A 98 8.51 7.67 -24.47
C HIS A 98 9.98 7.52 -24.91
N ARG A 99 10.23 7.65 -26.22
CA ARG A 99 11.57 7.50 -26.82
C ARG A 99 12.64 8.38 -26.16
N HIS A 100 12.34 9.66 -25.93
CA HIS A 100 13.25 10.59 -25.24
C HIS A 100 13.70 10.05 -23.89
N LEU A 101 12.78 9.47 -23.10
CA LEU A 101 13.11 8.94 -21.78
C LEU A 101 13.87 7.63 -21.86
N LEU A 102 13.34 6.64 -22.59
CA LEU A 102 13.84 5.26 -22.58
C LEU A 102 15.10 5.09 -23.43
N THR A 103 15.15 5.75 -24.59
CA THR A 103 16.26 5.62 -25.52
C THR A 103 17.27 6.75 -25.33
N ASP A 104 16.84 8.00 -25.48
CA ASP A 104 17.78 9.12 -25.59
C ASP A 104 18.44 9.42 -24.22
N ILE A 105 17.67 9.47 -23.14
CA ILE A 105 18.19 9.71 -21.79
C ILE A 105 18.76 8.43 -21.14
N LEU A 106 17.96 7.37 -21.02
CA LEU A 106 18.36 6.19 -20.25
C LEU A 106 19.45 5.38 -20.98
N LYS A 107 19.17 4.92 -22.20
CA LYS A 107 20.09 4.04 -22.95
C LYS A 107 21.30 4.78 -23.50
N GLN A 108 21.10 5.95 -24.12
CA GLN A 108 22.19 6.68 -24.78
C GLN A 108 22.95 7.61 -23.83
N GLN A 109 22.30 8.61 -23.24
CA GLN A 109 22.97 9.59 -22.37
C GLN A 109 23.55 8.96 -21.11
N SER A 110 22.79 8.10 -20.42
CA SER A 110 23.27 7.45 -19.19
C SER A 110 24.12 6.20 -19.46
N GLY A 111 24.08 5.68 -20.69
CA GLY A 111 24.83 4.49 -21.10
C GLY A 111 24.23 3.17 -20.57
N PHE A 112 22.92 3.11 -20.32
CA PHE A 112 22.27 1.93 -19.75
C PHE A 112 22.38 0.69 -20.64
N GLN A 113 22.91 -0.37 -20.03
CA GLN A 113 23.21 -1.64 -20.68
C GLN A 113 22.16 -2.73 -20.38
N GLY A 114 21.37 -2.59 -19.33
CA GLY A 114 20.31 -3.53 -19.02
C GLY A 114 19.12 -3.46 -19.97
N TRP A 115 18.02 -4.05 -19.54
CA TRP A 115 16.74 -4.00 -20.23
C TRP A 115 15.70 -3.17 -19.46
N VAL A 116 14.74 -2.63 -20.19
CA VAL A 116 13.59 -1.90 -19.66
C VAL A 116 12.36 -2.81 -19.68
N MET A 117 11.77 -3.06 -18.51
CA MET A 117 10.46 -3.71 -18.38
C MET A 117 9.37 -2.68 -18.11
N SER A 118 8.12 -2.95 -18.45
CA SER A 118 7.00 -2.10 -18.01
C SER A 118 6.66 -2.35 -16.54
N ASP A 119 6.04 -1.38 -15.87
CA ASP A 119 5.19 -1.73 -14.72
C ASP A 119 4.00 -2.59 -15.21
N TYR A 120 3.29 -3.21 -14.28
CA TYR A 120 2.21 -4.15 -14.61
C TYR A 120 1.09 -3.43 -15.36
N GLU A 121 0.86 -3.79 -16.63
CA GLU A 121 -0.18 -3.20 -17.51
C GLU A 121 0.07 -1.73 -17.88
N ALA A 122 1.32 -1.25 -17.79
CA ALA A 122 1.70 0.12 -18.15
C ALA A 122 1.99 0.34 -19.65
N VAL A 123 1.73 -0.66 -20.50
CA VAL A 123 1.94 -0.57 -21.96
C VAL A 123 0.61 -0.26 -22.64
N HIS A 124 0.62 0.66 -23.60
CA HIS A 124 -0.58 1.13 -24.29
C HIS A 124 -0.52 0.92 -25.82
N SER A 125 0.62 0.49 -26.35
CA SER A 125 0.86 0.30 -27.77
C SER A 125 1.92 -0.78 -28.06
N THR A 126 1.91 -1.29 -29.29
CA THR A 126 2.91 -2.25 -29.76
C THR A 126 4.11 -1.55 -30.41
N VAL A 127 3.85 -0.75 -31.46
CA VAL A 127 4.89 -0.23 -32.36
C VAL A 127 5.68 0.89 -31.70
N GLU A 128 4.97 1.84 -31.08
CA GLU A 128 5.58 2.99 -30.40
C GLU A 128 6.40 2.51 -29.21
N ALA A 129 5.85 1.64 -28.34
CA ALA A 129 6.59 1.03 -27.23
C ALA A 129 7.88 0.32 -27.70
N ALA A 130 7.76 -0.54 -28.72
CA ALA A 130 8.90 -1.30 -29.24
C ALA A 130 9.98 -0.37 -29.81
N ASN A 131 9.61 0.65 -30.58
CA ASN A 131 10.56 1.57 -31.20
C ASN A 131 11.06 2.67 -30.26
N ALA A 132 10.37 2.91 -29.13
CA ALA A 132 10.78 3.85 -28.09
C ALA A 132 11.84 3.29 -27.15
N GLY A 133 11.98 1.97 -27.07
CA GLY A 133 13.03 1.30 -26.30
C GLY A 133 12.55 0.49 -25.09
N LEU A 134 11.26 0.19 -24.97
CA LEU A 134 10.77 -0.81 -24.02
C LEU A 134 11.21 -2.21 -24.45
N ASP A 135 11.77 -3.03 -23.56
CA ASP A 135 12.33 -4.33 -23.90
C ASP A 135 11.45 -5.52 -23.47
N GLN A 136 10.64 -5.35 -22.43
CA GLN A 136 9.76 -6.38 -21.88
C GLN A 136 8.41 -5.79 -21.42
N GLU A 137 7.31 -6.43 -21.79
CA GLU A 137 5.97 -6.14 -21.26
C GLU A 137 5.68 -7.00 -20.03
N MET A 138 5.04 -6.40 -19.01
CA MET A 138 4.57 -7.10 -17.82
C MET A 138 3.09 -6.78 -17.53
N PRO A 139 2.36 -7.69 -16.84
CA PRO A 139 2.76 -9.06 -16.52
C PRO A 139 2.50 -10.03 -17.68
N ASN A 140 1.68 -9.62 -18.64
CA ASN A 140 1.24 -10.42 -19.77
C ASN A 140 1.82 -9.86 -21.07
N GLY A 141 1.81 -10.64 -22.15
CA GLY A 141 2.16 -10.15 -23.48
C GLY A 141 0.92 -9.77 -24.27
N ILE A 142 0.25 -8.64 -23.99
CA ILE A 142 -0.88 -8.17 -24.80
C ILE A 142 -0.36 -7.49 -26.08
N PHE A 143 0.73 -6.71 -25.95
CA PHE A 143 1.32 -5.95 -27.05
C PHE A 143 2.58 -6.62 -27.60
N PHE A 144 3.40 -7.24 -26.75
CA PHE A 144 4.71 -7.81 -27.09
C PHE A 144 4.70 -9.32 -27.35
N SER A 145 3.53 -9.85 -27.74
CA SER A 145 3.36 -11.22 -28.23
C SER A 145 3.01 -11.23 -29.73
N ASP A 146 1.83 -11.73 -30.09
CA ASP A 146 1.34 -11.86 -31.47
C ASP A 146 1.31 -10.51 -32.20
N ARG A 147 0.94 -9.42 -31.50
CA ARG A 147 0.92 -8.07 -32.09
C ARG A 147 2.32 -7.59 -32.48
N LEU A 148 3.33 -7.84 -31.66
CA LEU A 148 4.72 -7.48 -31.99
C LEU A 148 5.24 -8.33 -33.15
N MET A 149 4.87 -9.61 -33.21
CA MET A 149 5.20 -10.48 -34.34
C MET A 149 4.59 -9.95 -35.65
N GLU A 150 3.33 -9.51 -35.64
CA GLU A 150 2.68 -8.88 -36.79
C GLU A 150 3.38 -7.57 -37.19
N ALA A 151 3.72 -6.72 -36.21
CA ALA A 151 4.44 -5.48 -36.45
C ALA A 151 5.82 -5.73 -37.09
N ILE A 152 6.49 -6.82 -36.74
CA ILE A 152 7.75 -7.24 -37.37
C ILE A 152 7.54 -7.73 -38.80
N GLN A 153 6.54 -8.59 -39.01
CA GLN A 153 6.21 -9.13 -40.34
C GLN A 153 5.80 -8.04 -41.33
N THR A 154 5.14 -6.99 -40.85
CA THR A 154 4.71 -5.83 -41.64
C THR A 154 5.78 -4.73 -41.74
N GLY A 155 6.94 -4.91 -41.11
CA GLY A 155 8.07 -3.97 -41.17
C GLY A 155 7.92 -2.70 -40.32
N GLN A 156 6.88 -2.62 -39.47
CA GLN A 156 6.68 -1.51 -38.53
C GLN A 156 7.67 -1.54 -37.36
N VAL A 157 8.16 -2.73 -37.02
CA VAL A 157 9.26 -2.94 -36.07
C VAL A 157 10.33 -3.79 -36.76
N SER A 158 11.59 -3.39 -36.67
CA SER A 158 12.66 -4.16 -37.31
C SER A 158 13.03 -5.39 -36.50
N VAL A 159 13.50 -6.47 -37.15
CA VAL A 159 14.08 -7.63 -36.45
C VAL A 159 15.26 -7.20 -35.58
N THR A 160 16.07 -6.23 -36.03
CA THR A 160 17.16 -5.66 -35.22
C THR A 160 16.65 -5.00 -33.93
N THR A 161 15.47 -4.38 -33.97
CA THR A 161 14.82 -3.83 -32.77
C THR A 161 14.44 -4.94 -31.80
N LEU A 162 13.96 -6.10 -32.28
CA LEU A 162 13.71 -7.26 -31.43
C LEU A 162 15.02 -7.86 -30.88
N ASP A 163 16.03 -8.03 -31.73
CA ASP A 163 17.32 -8.58 -31.36
C ASP A 163 18.01 -7.75 -30.26
N ASP A 164 17.94 -6.41 -30.32
CA ASP A 164 18.47 -5.54 -29.25
C ASP A 164 17.77 -5.80 -27.90
N LYS A 165 16.44 -5.96 -27.90
CA LYS A 165 15.66 -6.24 -26.66
C LYS A 165 16.10 -7.55 -26.04
N VAL A 166 16.13 -8.62 -26.85
CA VAL A 166 16.53 -9.96 -26.41
C VAL A 166 17.99 -9.95 -25.96
N HIS A 167 18.88 -9.28 -26.70
CA HIS A 167 20.28 -9.17 -26.35
C HIS A 167 20.49 -8.47 -25.02
N ARG A 168 19.76 -7.38 -24.71
CA ARG A 168 19.85 -6.68 -23.40
C ARG A 168 19.48 -7.57 -22.23
N ILE A 169 18.41 -8.35 -22.37
CA ILE A 169 17.96 -9.31 -21.36
C ILE A 169 19.03 -10.38 -21.16
N LEU A 170 19.37 -11.10 -22.23
CA LEU A 170 20.30 -12.23 -22.17
C LEU A 170 21.69 -11.80 -21.72
N ARG A 171 22.22 -10.68 -22.24
CA ARG A 171 23.52 -10.16 -21.83
C ARG A 171 23.57 -9.91 -20.33
N THR A 172 22.53 -9.30 -19.76
CA THR A 172 22.48 -9.00 -18.32
C THR A 172 22.47 -10.30 -17.51
N MET A 173 21.65 -11.28 -17.93
CA MET A 173 21.59 -12.59 -17.28
C MET A 173 22.93 -13.33 -17.34
N PHE A 174 23.63 -13.31 -18.49
CA PHE A 174 24.97 -13.89 -18.63
C PHE A 174 26.02 -13.13 -17.80
N ALA A 175 26.01 -11.79 -17.84
CA ALA A 175 26.98 -10.97 -17.11
C ALA A 175 26.90 -11.14 -15.60
N LEU A 176 25.69 -11.43 -15.08
CA LEU A 176 25.46 -11.74 -13.66
C LEU A 176 25.55 -13.24 -13.33
N GLY A 177 25.92 -14.09 -14.30
CA GLY A 177 26.17 -15.52 -14.07
C GLY A 177 24.93 -16.39 -13.85
N LEU A 178 23.73 -15.92 -14.23
CA LEU A 178 22.48 -16.67 -14.01
C LEU A 178 22.43 -17.99 -14.82
N PHE A 179 23.16 -18.06 -15.94
CA PHE A 179 23.28 -19.28 -16.73
C PHE A 179 24.38 -20.23 -16.21
N ASP A 180 25.38 -19.69 -15.51
CA ASP A 180 26.49 -20.47 -14.96
C ASP A 180 26.16 -21.04 -13.57
N GLN A 181 25.30 -20.33 -12.83
CA GLN A 181 24.88 -20.69 -11.47
C GLN A 181 23.35 -20.75 -11.39
N PRO A 182 22.75 -21.92 -11.66
CA PRO A 182 21.30 -22.07 -11.63
C PRO A 182 20.75 -21.82 -10.22
N VAL A 183 19.63 -21.10 -10.14
CA VAL A 183 18.96 -20.76 -8.87
C VAL A 183 18.68 -22.01 -8.05
N GLN A 184 19.12 -21.99 -6.78
CA GLN A 184 18.85 -23.06 -5.81
C GLN A 184 17.93 -22.53 -4.72
N ILE A 185 16.81 -23.23 -4.48
CA ILE A 185 15.96 -22.95 -3.33
C ILE A 185 16.61 -23.57 -2.10
N THR A 186 17.09 -22.71 -1.20
CA THR A 186 17.78 -23.11 0.02
C THR A 186 17.22 -22.38 1.24
N SER A 187 17.44 -22.95 2.43
CA SER A 187 17.16 -22.27 3.70
C SER A 187 18.11 -21.09 3.88
N PHE A 188 17.63 -19.99 4.44
CA PHE A 188 18.45 -18.83 4.77
C PHE A 188 18.68 -18.70 6.29
N PRO A 189 19.74 -18.01 6.75
CA PRO A 189 20.07 -17.89 8.17
C PRO A 189 19.16 -16.88 8.87
N LEU A 190 17.94 -17.34 9.19
CA LEU A 190 16.85 -16.53 9.71
C LEU A 190 17.26 -15.65 10.91
N GLN A 191 18.00 -16.20 11.87
CA GLN A 191 18.39 -15.49 13.09
C GLN A 191 19.46 -14.43 12.83
N GLU A 192 20.37 -14.67 11.88
CA GLU A 192 21.40 -13.69 11.50
C GLU A 192 20.78 -12.55 10.70
N HIS A 193 19.93 -12.86 9.73
CA HIS A 193 19.16 -11.87 8.98
C HIS A 193 18.27 -11.04 9.91
N GLY A 194 17.66 -11.68 10.91
CA GLY A 194 16.86 -11.00 11.93
C GLY A 194 17.64 -10.00 12.79
N LYS A 195 18.89 -10.33 13.15
CA LYS A 195 19.80 -9.39 13.86
C LYS A 195 20.18 -8.23 12.96
N LEU A 196 20.52 -8.50 11.70
CA LEU A 196 20.86 -7.47 10.72
C LEU A 196 19.68 -6.54 10.44
N ALA A 197 18.47 -7.07 10.27
CA ALA A 197 17.26 -6.29 10.10
C ALA A 197 17.00 -5.36 11.29
N ARG A 198 17.17 -5.86 12.52
CA ARG A 198 17.10 -5.04 13.74
C ARG A 198 18.16 -3.93 13.77
N GLU A 199 19.38 -4.22 13.34
CA GLU A 199 20.46 -3.23 13.27
C GLU A 199 20.15 -2.13 12.25
N ILE A 200 19.69 -2.50 11.04
CA ILE A 200 19.29 -1.56 9.99
C ILE A 200 18.14 -0.69 10.48
N ALA A 201 17.10 -1.28 11.08
CA ALA A 201 15.98 -0.55 11.66
C ALA A 201 16.45 0.41 12.76
N GLY A 202 17.33 -0.05 13.66
CA GLY A 202 17.92 0.79 14.71
C GLY A 202 18.70 1.99 14.18
N LYS A 203 19.46 1.82 13.09
CA LYS A 203 20.19 2.89 12.40
C LYS A 203 19.28 3.84 11.59
N GLY A 204 18.08 3.39 11.23
CA GLY A 204 17.08 4.18 10.51
C GLY A 204 16.22 5.09 11.39
N ILE A 205 16.19 4.86 12.71
CA ILE A 205 15.42 5.69 13.65
C ILE A 205 16.08 7.07 13.82
N VAL A 206 15.27 8.13 13.69
CA VAL A 206 15.72 9.52 13.89
C VAL A 206 15.08 10.10 15.14
N LEU A 207 15.91 10.58 16.07
CA LEU A 207 15.45 11.30 17.27
C LEU A 207 15.11 12.74 16.90
N LEU A 208 13.82 13.07 16.81
CA LEU A 208 13.36 14.41 16.44
C LEU A 208 13.37 15.40 17.62
N LYS A 209 13.03 14.92 18.82
CA LYS A 209 12.96 15.74 20.03
C LYS A 209 13.37 14.91 21.25
N ASN A 210 14.20 15.51 22.09
CA ASN A 210 14.52 15.00 23.42
C ASN A 210 14.68 16.21 24.34
N ALA A 211 13.75 16.38 25.28
CA ALA A 211 13.76 17.49 26.23
C ALA A 211 14.06 16.95 27.63
N ASP A 212 14.69 17.79 28.46
CA ASP A 212 14.90 17.54 29.89
C ASP A 212 15.62 16.22 30.22
N GLY A 213 16.45 15.72 29.30
CA GLY A 213 17.17 14.46 29.48
C GLY A 213 16.28 13.22 29.53
N LEU A 214 15.05 13.28 29.01
CA LEU A 214 14.08 12.18 29.06
C LEU A 214 14.62 10.87 28.46
N LEU A 215 15.32 10.95 27.33
CA LEU A 215 15.96 9.80 26.68
C LEU A 215 17.50 9.86 26.84
N PRO A 216 18.17 8.70 27.02
CA PRO A 216 17.60 7.34 27.05
C PRO A 216 16.87 7.03 28.37
N LEU A 217 15.83 6.19 28.32
CA LEU A 217 15.16 5.69 29.52
C LEU A 217 16.16 4.84 30.34
N ALA A 218 16.63 5.36 31.47
CA ALA A 218 17.57 4.68 32.34
C ALA A 218 16.87 3.51 33.06
N SER A 219 17.13 2.28 32.63
CA SER A 219 16.40 1.08 33.11
C SER A 219 16.51 0.82 34.63
N HIS A 220 17.46 1.44 35.33
CA HIS A 220 17.59 1.33 36.79
C HIS A 220 16.71 2.33 37.57
N GLU A 221 16.26 3.40 36.92
CA GLU A 221 15.39 4.43 37.53
C GLU A 221 13.92 4.18 37.19
N VAL A 222 13.66 3.51 36.07
CA VAL A 222 12.30 3.19 35.59
C VAL A 222 11.75 1.97 36.34
N ARG A 223 10.69 2.16 37.11
CA ARG A 223 9.94 1.06 37.78
C ARG A 223 8.70 0.63 37.02
N SER A 224 8.15 1.51 36.19
CA SER A 224 6.95 1.25 35.40
C SER A 224 6.94 2.05 34.11
N VAL A 225 6.38 1.47 33.04
CA VAL A 225 6.17 2.09 31.73
C VAL A 225 4.74 1.83 31.29
N ALA A 226 4.01 2.88 30.89
CA ALA A 226 2.75 2.74 30.18
C ALA A 226 3.00 2.96 28.68
N VAL A 227 2.75 1.94 27.87
CA VAL A 227 2.82 2.01 26.41
C VAL A 227 1.42 2.31 25.89
N ILE A 228 1.27 3.39 25.12
CA ILE A 228 -0.03 3.83 24.59
C ILE A 228 0.04 4.00 23.08
N GLY A 229 -0.88 3.37 22.35
CA GLY A 229 -1.04 3.53 20.90
C GLY A 229 -1.50 2.27 20.19
N ALA A 230 -2.40 2.41 19.21
CA ALA A 230 -3.05 1.29 18.54
C ALA A 230 -2.09 0.32 17.82
N ASP A 231 -0.98 0.86 17.32
CA ASP A 231 0.03 0.07 16.60
C ASP A 231 1.10 -0.54 17.51
N ALA A 232 1.05 -0.31 18.84
CA ALA A 232 2.13 -0.72 19.73
C ALA A 232 2.37 -2.24 19.74
N ASP A 233 1.32 -3.04 19.54
CA ASP A 233 1.41 -4.50 19.48
C ASP A 233 1.21 -5.10 18.07
N ASN A 234 1.37 -4.29 17.03
CA ASN A 234 1.14 -4.70 15.64
C ASN A 234 2.43 -4.69 14.80
N ASN A 235 2.40 -5.36 13.65
CA ASN A 235 3.45 -5.27 12.63
C ASN A 235 3.15 -4.08 11.69
N ILE A 236 3.90 -2.99 11.84
CA ILE A 236 3.72 -1.79 11.03
C ILE A 236 4.57 -1.91 9.76
N ALA A 237 3.91 -2.03 8.61
CA ALA A 237 4.55 -2.03 7.30
C ALA A 237 3.78 -1.16 6.30
N GLY A 238 4.48 -0.65 5.28
CA GLY A 238 3.83 -0.03 4.14
C GLY A 238 3.08 -1.08 3.31
N GLY A 239 1.92 -0.72 2.76
CA GLY A 239 1.14 -1.57 1.86
C GLY A 239 1.69 -1.64 0.44
N GLY A 240 0.93 -2.21 -0.50
CA GLY A 240 1.32 -2.24 -1.91
C GLY A 240 2.21 -3.43 -2.30
N SER A 241 2.79 -3.36 -3.50
CA SER A 241 3.71 -4.38 -4.03
C SER A 241 5.06 -4.49 -3.29
N SER A 242 5.28 -3.67 -2.26
CA SER A 242 6.46 -3.74 -1.39
C SER A 242 6.24 -4.55 -0.10
N VAL A 243 5.02 -5.02 0.16
CA VAL A 243 4.73 -5.84 1.34
C VAL A 243 5.49 -7.16 1.25
N VAL A 244 6.09 -7.55 2.37
CA VAL A 244 6.69 -8.86 2.56
C VAL A 244 6.10 -9.45 3.83
N GLN A 245 5.55 -10.67 3.76
CA GLN A 245 5.14 -11.40 4.95
C GLN A 245 6.39 -11.84 5.72
N PRO A 246 6.65 -11.32 6.93
CA PRO A 246 7.84 -11.68 7.67
C PRO A 246 7.70 -13.10 8.24
N THR A 247 8.82 -13.80 8.35
CA THR A 247 8.90 -15.11 9.05
C THR A 247 8.63 -14.98 10.56
N TYR A 248 8.98 -13.83 11.15
CA TYR A 248 8.55 -13.39 12.46
C TYR A 248 8.70 -11.87 12.57
N PHE A 249 8.02 -11.24 13.53
CA PHE A 249 8.24 -9.83 13.88
C PHE A 249 8.32 -9.66 15.39
N VAL A 250 8.78 -8.47 15.83
CA VAL A 250 8.76 -8.05 17.23
C VAL A 250 8.03 -6.71 17.27
N SER A 251 6.87 -6.66 17.93
CA SER A 251 6.11 -5.42 18.09
C SER A 251 6.88 -4.41 18.95
N ILE A 252 6.47 -3.14 18.91
CA ILE A 252 7.05 -2.09 19.75
C ILE A 252 6.89 -2.45 21.23
N LEU A 253 5.70 -2.89 21.62
CA LEU A 253 5.35 -3.31 22.98
C LEU A 253 6.24 -4.48 23.44
N GLU A 254 6.38 -5.52 22.61
CA GLU A 254 7.22 -6.67 22.93
C GLU A 254 8.70 -6.28 23.04
N GLY A 255 9.18 -5.40 22.14
CA GLY A 255 10.53 -4.85 22.19
C GLY A 255 10.82 -4.10 23.50
N ILE A 256 9.86 -3.28 23.96
CA ILE A 256 9.95 -2.55 25.24
C ILE A 256 9.96 -3.53 26.42
N ARG A 257 9.01 -4.48 26.46
CA ARG A 257 8.93 -5.51 27.52
C ARG A 257 10.25 -6.28 27.66
N ARG A 258 10.82 -6.77 26.55
CA ARG A 258 12.11 -7.47 26.54
C ARG A 258 13.26 -6.61 27.06
N ARG A 259 13.28 -5.31 26.73
CA ARG A 259 14.37 -4.41 27.13
C ARG A 259 14.26 -3.95 28.59
N ALA A 260 13.04 -3.80 29.10
CA ALA A 260 12.77 -3.37 30.47
C ALA A 260 13.14 -4.44 31.51
N GLY A 261 12.89 -5.73 31.19
CA GLY A 261 13.20 -6.86 32.06
C GLY A 261 12.16 -7.08 33.18
N GLU A 262 12.33 -8.15 33.94
CA GLU A 262 11.31 -8.66 34.89
C GLU A 262 10.99 -7.71 36.06
N GLY A 263 11.86 -6.74 36.37
CA GLY A 263 11.69 -5.80 37.49
C GLY A 263 10.88 -4.53 37.18
N VAL A 264 10.41 -4.36 35.93
CA VAL A 264 9.71 -3.16 35.48
C VAL A 264 8.30 -3.51 35.04
N ARG A 265 7.28 -2.86 35.62
CA ARG A 265 5.88 -3.05 35.21
C ARG A 265 5.64 -2.35 33.86
N VAL A 266 5.44 -3.11 32.78
CA VAL A 266 5.09 -2.57 31.46
C VAL A 266 3.62 -2.83 31.17
N GLU A 267 2.81 -1.77 31.20
CA GLU A 267 1.39 -1.80 30.88
C GLU A 267 1.14 -1.29 29.47
N TYR A 268 0.03 -1.72 28.89
CA TYR A 268 -0.38 -1.33 27.55
C TYR A 268 -1.83 -0.88 27.56
N ALA A 269 -2.09 0.22 26.86
CA ALA A 269 -3.43 0.61 26.46
C ALA A 269 -3.40 1.03 24.99
N GLU A 270 -4.39 0.66 24.21
CA GLU A 270 -4.45 1.02 22.80
C GLU A 270 -4.61 2.53 22.59
N GLY A 271 -5.35 3.18 23.49
CA GLY A 271 -5.57 4.63 23.52
C GLY A 271 -6.64 5.11 22.52
N ALA A 272 -6.51 4.76 21.25
CA ALA A 272 -7.45 5.09 20.19
C ALA A 272 -7.72 3.89 19.29
N ASP A 273 -8.78 3.96 18.48
CA ASP A 273 -9.01 2.95 17.45
C ASP A 273 -7.95 3.02 16.33
N PRO A 274 -7.56 1.87 15.76
CA PRO A 274 -6.55 1.82 14.70
C PRO A 274 -7.07 2.47 13.42
N ALA A 275 -6.17 3.15 12.70
CA ALA A 275 -6.49 3.64 11.36
C ALA A 275 -6.66 2.46 10.39
N SER A 276 -7.70 2.51 9.57
CA SER A 276 -8.00 1.48 8.56
C SER A 276 -7.93 2.05 7.15
N ALA A 277 -8.01 1.20 6.12
CA ALA A 277 -8.12 1.65 4.73
C ALA A 277 -9.40 2.49 4.48
N ALA A 278 -10.42 2.36 5.33
CA ALA A 278 -11.63 3.15 5.22
C ALA A 278 -11.47 4.59 5.74
N ALA A 279 -10.39 4.89 6.47
CA ALA A 279 -9.96 6.27 6.74
C ALA A 279 -9.55 7.05 5.47
N LEU A 280 -9.41 6.36 4.32
CA LEU A 280 -9.19 7.00 3.01
C LEU A 280 -10.50 7.44 2.33
N LEU A 281 -11.65 6.95 2.80
CA LEU A 281 -12.95 7.33 2.24
C LEU A 281 -13.27 8.79 2.60
N PRO A 282 -13.97 9.52 1.73
CA PRO A 282 -14.46 10.85 2.06
C PRO A 282 -15.53 10.77 3.17
N GLY A 283 -15.67 11.85 3.94
CA GLY A 283 -16.74 11.98 4.93
C GLY A 283 -16.24 12.20 6.36
N PRO A 284 -17.15 12.14 7.34
CA PRO A 284 -16.80 12.28 8.75
C PRO A 284 -16.01 11.05 9.25
N PRO A 285 -15.20 11.20 10.31
CA PRO A 285 -14.51 10.07 10.92
C PRO A 285 -15.51 9.02 11.45
N PRO A 286 -15.13 7.74 11.47
CA PRO A 286 -15.98 6.67 11.99
C PRO A 286 -16.30 6.88 13.48
N VAL A 287 -17.47 6.38 13.91
CA VAL A 287 -17.89 6.44 15.31
C VAL A 287 -16.86 5.68 16.16
N PRO A 288 -16.30 6.28 17.23
CA PRO A 288 -15.32 5.60 18.09
C PRO A 288 -15.89 4.33 18.71
N SER A 289 -15.11 3.26 18.79
CA SER A 289 -15.55 2.01 19.38
C SER A 289 -15.96 2.16 20.85
N SER A 290 -15.34 3.10 21.57
CA SER A 290 -15.60 3.36 22.99
C SER A 290 -17.05 3.74 23.32
N VAL A 291 -17.84 4.15 22.33
CA VAL A 291 -19.27 4.46 22.50
C VAL A 291 -20.20 3.37 21.95
N LEU A 292 -19.63 2.27 21.43
CA LEU A 292 -20.33 1.14 20.83
C LEU A 292 -20.23 -0.09 21.72
N MET A 293 -21.35 -0.78 21.90
CA MET A 293 -21.42 -2.03 22.67
C MET A 293 -22.16 -3.11 21.86
N PRO A 294 -21.64 -4.34 21.76
CA PRO A 294 -22.32 -5.42 21.06
C PRO A 294 -23.58 -5.90 21.81
N THR A 295 -24.51 -6.50 21.07
CA THR A 295 -25.85 -6.91 21.55
C THR A 295 -25.83 -7.89 22.75
N ASP A 296 -24.70 -8.56 23.04
CA ASP A 296 -24.59 -9.59 24.08
C ASP A 296 -23.25 -9.56 24.86
N SER A 297 -22.62 -8.39 25.05
CA SER A 297 -21.25 -8.34 25.59
C SER A 297 -21.15 -8.42 27.13
N GLU A 298 -20.15 -9.17 27.59
CA GLU A 298 -19.56 -9.00 28.92
C GLU A 298 -18.81 -7.65 28.99
N SER A 299 -18.69 -7.09 30.20
CA SER A 299 -18.04 -5.79 30.45
C SER A 299 -16.63 -5.73 29.85
N GLY A 300 -16.38 -4.78 28.93
CA GLY A 300 -15.03 -4.45 28.43
C GLY A 300 -14.78 -4.71 26.93
N VAL A 301 -15.74 -5.27 26.18
CA VAL A 301 -15.64 -5.42 24.72
C VAL A 301 -16.41 -4.30 24.02
N HIS A 302 -15.71 -3.49 23.23
CA HIS A 302 -16.26 -2.36 22.49
C HIS A 302 -16.45 -2.69 21.00
N GLY A 303 -17.51 -2.17 20.40
CA GLY A 303 -17.85 -2.38 18.99
C GLY A 303 -19.29 -2.84 18.76
N LEU A 304 -19.56 -3.39 17.57
CA LEU A 304 -20.85 -3.95 17.17
C LEU A 304 -20.70 -5.40 16.73
N HIS A 305 -21.73 -6.21 17.01
CA HIS A 305 -21.83 -7.56 16.49
C HIS A 305 -22.04 -7.50 14.98
N ALA A 306 -21.12 -8.09 14.22
CA ALA A 306 -21.06 -8.01 12.77
C ALA A 306 -21.19 -9.40 12.15
N GLU A 307 -22.16 -9.56 11.26
CA GLU A 307 -22.42 -10.77 10.49
C GLU A 307 -22.21 -10.47 9.01
N TYR A 308 -21.41 -11.30 8.34
CA TYR A 308 -20.96 -11.09 6.97
C TYR A 308 -21.38 -12.24 6.07
N TRP A 309 -21.84 -11.93 4.86
CA TRP A 309 -22.18 -12.89 3.81
C TRP A 309 -21.37 -12.63 2.55
N THR A 310 -21.03 -13.68 1.80
CA THR A 310 -20.40 -13.59 0.46
C THR A 310 -21.43 -13.38 -0.66
N ASN A 311 -22.57 -12.77 -0.34
CA ASN A 311 -23.63 -12.40 -1.27
C ASN A 311 -24.26 -11.08 -0.81
N THR A 312 -25.02 -10.41 -1.67
CA THR A 312 -25.60 -9.08 -1.41
C THR A 312 -27.01 -9.12 -0.81
N ARG A 313 -27.52 -10.30 -0.46
CA ARG A 313 -28.93 -10.52 -0.10
C ARG A 313 -29.12 -11.07 1.32
N PHE A 314 -28.05 -11.17 2.12
CA PHE A 314 -28.10 -11.73 3.47
C PHE A 314 -28.63 -13.18 3.49
N GLU A 315 -28.39 -13.93 2.40
CA GLU A 315 -28.94 -15.28 2.23
C GLU A 315 -28.01 -16.35 2.83
N GLY A 316 -28.61 -17.28 3.57
CA GLY A 316 -27.91 -18.40 4.22
C GLY A 316 -27.25 -18.00 5.55
N GLU A 317 -26.41 -18.89 6.06
CA GLU A 317 -25.62 -18.62 7.28
C GLU A 317 -24.51 -17.60 6.99
N PRO A 318 -24.20 -16.69 7.93
CA PRO A 318 -23.10 -15.77 7.77
C PRO A 318 -21.77 -16.53 7.67
N THR A 319 -20.93 -16.11 6.72
CA THR A 319 -19.61 -16.69 6.46
C THR A 319 -18.57 -16.24 7.50
N LEU A 320 -18.79 -15.07 8.11
CA LEU A 320 -17.97 -14.54 9.19
C LEU A 320 -18.86 -13.82 10.20
N VAL A 321 -18.65 -14.12 11.48
CA VAL A 321 -19.29 -13.45 12.62
C VAL A 321 -18.20 -12.97 13.56
N ARG A 322 -18.22 -11.68 13.91
CA ARG A 322 -17.22 -11.08 14.81
C ARG A 322 -17.73 -9.82 15.49
N ILE A 323 -16.91 -9.23 16.35
CA ILE A 323 -17.12 -7.86 16.83
C ILE A 323 -16.28 -6.92 15.99
N ASP A 324 -16.94 -6.02 15.27
CA ASP A 324 -16.28 -4.91 14.61
C ASP A 324 -16.21 -3.73 15.56
N ARG A 325 -15.00 -3.23 15.81
CA ARG A 325 -14.78 -2.07 16.66
C ARG A 325 -15.50 -0.82 16.14
N GLN A 326 -15.50 -0.65 14.83
CA GLN A 326 -16.14 0.45 14.13
C GLN A 326 -16.81 -0.09 12.86
N VAL A 327 -17.86 0.59 12.40
CA VAL A 327 -18.41 0.37 11.05
C VAL A 327 -17.58 1.20 10.08
N ASP A 328 -16.47 0.63 9.62
CA ASP A 328 -15.48 1.29 8.79
C ASP A 328 -14.86 0.27 7.82
N LEU A 329 -15.41 0.20 6.61
CA LEU A 329 -15.12 -0.87 5.65
C LEU A 329 -14.73 -0.30 4.28
N ASN A 330 -13.53 -0.65 3.80
CA ASN A 330 -13.05 -0.33 2.46
C ASN A 330 -12.35 -1.57 1.90
N LEU A 331 -13.11 -2.34 1.12
CA LEU A 331 -12.68 -3.61 0.54
C LEU A 331 -12.12 -3.42 -0.88
N GLY A 332 -11.73 -4.52 -1.53
CA GLY A 332 -11.08 -4.49 -2.84
C GLY A 332 -9.56 -4.64 -2.71
N PHE A 333 -8.79 -3.75 -3.34
CA PHE A 333 -7.33 -3.84 -3.38
C PHE A 333 -6.68 -3.94 -1.99
N PHE A 334 -7.26 -3.28 -0.98
CA PHE A 334 -6.75 -3.25 0.39
C PHE A 334 -6.95 -4.55 1.18
N ASN A 335 -7.89 -5.39 0.76
CA ASN A 335 -8.21 -6.64 1.46
C ASN A 335 -7.39 -7.85 0.96
N TYR A 336 -6.58 -7.68 -0.09
CA TYR A 336 -5.62 -8.72 -0.46
C TYR A 336 -4.51 -8.80 0.59
N SER A 337 -4.24 -10.03 1.05
CA SER A 337 -3.29 -10.33 2.12
C SER A 337 -1.86 -9.80 1.88
N THR A 338 -1.49 -9.56 0.62
CA THR A 338 -0.18 -9.06 0.21
C THR A 338 -0.12 -7.56 -0.04
N PHE A 339 -1.18 -6.78 0.24
CA PHE A 339 -1.25 -5.36 -0.11
C PHE A 339 -1.59 -4.43 1.07
N ASN A 340 -1.79 -4.99 2.26
CA ASN A 340 -2.51 -4.30 3.31
C ASN A 340 -1.66 -3.36 4.19
N ALA A 341 -2.15 -2.14 4.37
CA ALA A 341 -1.70 -1.17 5.37
C ALA A 341 -2.60 -1.35 6.61
N SER A 342 -2.15 -2.06 7.65
CA SER A 342 -2.79 -2.24 8.98
C SER A 342 -4.32 -2.41 9.07
N SER A 343 -5.04 -2.68 7.98
CA SER A 343 -6.50 -2.64 7.96
C SER A 343 -7.14 -3.97 8.35
N LEU A 344 -8.43 -3.93 8.71
CA LEU A 344 -9.24 -5.08 9.12
C LEU A 344 -9.01 -6.27 8.20
N THR A 345 -8.46 -7.36 8.74
CA THR A 345 -8.31 -8.62 8.00
C THR A 345 -9.68 -9.26 7.83
N THR A 346 -10.20 -9.31 6.61
CA THR A 346 -11.36 -10.12 6.26
C THR A 346 -10.93 -11.22 5.28
N PRO A 347 -11.66 -12.35 5.22
CA PRO A 347 -11.43 -13.37 4.21
C PRO A 347 -11.51 -12.78 2.78
N PRO A 348 -10.59 -13.10 1.86
CA PRO A 348 -10.57 -12.54 0.51
C PRO A 348 -11.85 -12.81 -0.30
N GLU A 349 -12.62 -13.83 0.04
CA GLU A 349 -13.88 -14.19 -0.59
C GLU A 349 -14.93 -13.07 -0.46
N LEU A 350 -14.76 -12.18 0.52
CA LEU A 350 -15.62 -11.01 0.75
C LEU A 350 -15.30 -9.81 -0.17
N ASN A 351 -14.28 -9.88 -1.03
CA ASN A 351 -13.94 -8.79 -1.95
C ASN A 351 -14.91 -8.61 -3.13
N ASN A 352 -15.68 -9.64 -3.47
CA ASN A 352 -16.54 -9.60 -4.65
C ASN A 352 -17.95 -9.11 -4.26
N ALA A 353 -18.77 -10.02 -3.76
CA ALA A 353 -20.13 -9.72 -3.31
C ALA A 353 -20.18 -9.84 -1.79
N ILE A 354 -20.63 -8.77 -1.12
CA ILE A 354 -20.73 -8.75 0.33
C ILE A 354 -22.03 -8.11 0.78
N SER A 355 -22.58 -8.63 1.87
CA SER A 355 -23.52 -7.92 2.70
C SER A 355 -23.16 -8.12 4.16
N VAL A 356 -23.46 -7.11 4.98
CA VAL A 356 -23.06 -7.07 6.38
C VAL A 356 -24.18 -6.48 7.24
N HIS A 357 -24.44 -7.13 8.37
CA HIS A 357 -25.30 -6.63 9.43
C HIS A 357 -24.46 -6.29 10.64
N TRP A 358 -24.56 -5.05 11.12
CA TRP A 358 -24.04 -4.63 12.41
C TRP A 358 -25.19 -4.40 13.38
N THR A 359 -25.11 -4.99 14.57
CA THR A 359 -26.07 -4.79 15.65
C THR A 359 -25.38 -4.53 16.98
N GLY A 360 -26.00 -3.71 17.81
CA GLY A 360 -25.52 -3.40 19.15
C GLY A 360 -26.20 -2.17 19.70
N SER A 361 -25.46 -1.37 20.44
CA SER A 361 -25.94 -0.08 20.95
C SER A 361 -24.88 1.00 20.85
N ILE A 362 -25.35 2.24 20.79
CA ILE A 362 -24.54 3.45 20.89
C ILE A 362 -24.91 4.21 22.17
N THR A 363 -23.91 4.62 22.95
CA THR A 363 -24.09 5.42 24.16
C THR A 363 -23.27 6.69 24.08
N VAL A 364 -23.94 7.84 23.94
CA VAL A 364 -23.25 9.12 23.77
C VAL A 364 -22.67 9.64 25.09
N PRO A 365 -21.49 10.29 25.08
CA PRO A 365 -20.83 10.76 26.29
C PRO A 365 -21.45 12.05 26.85
N THR A 366 -22.12 12.84 26.02
CA THR A 366 -22.72 14.13 26.38
C THR A 366 -24.12 14.29 25.82
N THR A 367 -25.02 14.98 26.52
CA THR A 367 -26.37 15.28 26.00
C THR A 367 -26.26 16.38 24.96
N GLY A 368 -26.87 16.18 23.79
CA GLY A 368 -26.78 17.16 22.71
C GLY A 368 -27.34 16.67 21.39
N ASN A 369 -27.19 17.50 20.35
CA ASN A 369 -27.55 17.12 19.00
C ASN A 369 -26.38 16.40 18.34
N TYR A 370 -26.63 15.19 17.86
CA TYR A 370 -25.67 14.35 17.14
C TYR A 370 -26.13 14.19 15.71
N THR A 371 -25.15 14.21 14.79
CA THR A 371 -25.37 13.86 13.39
C THR A 371 -24.78 12.47 13.16
N LEU A 372 -25.64 11.50 12.84
CA LEU A 372 -25.23 10.17 12.42
C LEU A 372 -25.13 10.16 10.90
N SER A 373 -24.05 9.58 10.37
CA SER A 373 -23.74 9.61 8.94
C SER A 373 -23.33 8.24 8.43
N LEU A 374 -23.66 7.97 7.16
CA LEU A 374 -23.13 6.84 6.39
C LEU A 374 -22.48 7.40 5.12
N THR A 375 -21.20 7.08 4.90
CA THR A 375 -20.57 7.22 3.58
C THR A 375 -20.45 5.84 2.95
N HIS A 376 -21.06 5.62 1.80
CA HIS A 376 -21.12 4.29 1.19
C HIS A 376 -21.30 4.36 -0.33
N LEU A 377 -20.94 3.28 -0.99
CA LEU A 377 -21.30 2.93 -2.37
C LEU A 377 -22.01 1.57 -2.27
N GLY A 378 -23.15 1.36 -2.91
CA GLY A 378 -24.02 0.20 -2.61
C GLY A 378 -25.09 0.50 -1.56
N THR A 379 -26.11 -0.36 -1.42
CA THR A 379 -27.25 -0.09 -0.54
C THR A 379 -26.86 -0.11 0.94
N ALA A 380 -27.23 0.93 1.70
CA ALA A 380 -27.04 1.00 3.14
C ALA A 380 -28.30 1.46 3.89
N ARG A 381 -28.49 0.93 5.10
CA ARG A 381 -29.58 1.30 6.00
C ARG A 381 -29.07 1.55 7.41
N LEU A 382 -29.58 2.60 8.06
CA LEU A 382 -29.32 2.93 9.46
C LEU A 382 -30.63 2.91 10.25
N TYR A 383 -30.63 2.14 11.34
CA TYR A 383 -31.71 2.09 12.30
C TYR A 383 -31.22 2.51 13.69
N LEU A 384 -32.04 3.28 14.40
CA LEU A 384 -31.85 3.56 15.82
C LEU A 384 -33.16 3.30 16.57
N ASP A 385 -33.11 2.53 17.65
CA ASP A 385 -34.27 2.12 18.45
C ASP A 385 -35.41 1.50 17.61
N GLY A 386 -35.03 0.77 16.56
CA GLY A 386 -35.95 0.13 15.61
C GLY A 386 -36.53 1.07 14.54
N GLN A 387 -36.31 2.38 14.63
CA GLN A 387 -36.72 3.34 13.60
C GLN A 387 -35.70 3.38 12.47
N LEU A 388 -36.16 3.25 11.21
CA LEU A 388 -35.35 3.49 10.02
C LEU A 388 -35.08 5.00 9.87
N LEU A 389 -33.81 5.37 9.82
CA LEU A 389 -33.37 6.78 9.76
C LEU A 389 -32.72 7.15 8.43
N ILE A 390 -31.92 6.23 7.86
CA ILE A 390 -31.30 6.38 6.54
C ILE A 390 -31.60 5.10 5.77
N GLU A 391 -32.12 5.23 4.57
CA GLU A 391 -32.13 4.20 3.54
C GLU A 391 -31.65 4.86 2.26
N ASP A 392 -30.50 4.42 1.76
CA ASP A 392 -29.93 4.97 0.55
C ASP A 392 -29.36 3.84 -0.32
N PRO A 393 -29.70 3.81 -1.62
CA PRO A 393 -29.25 2.76 -2.51
C PRO A 393 -27.79 2.94 -2.98
N GLY A 394 -27.11 4.02 -2.58
CA GLY A 394 -25.69 4.27 -2.78
C GLY A 394 -25.26 4.18 -4.24
N ILE A 395 -25.93 4.89 -5.15
CA ILE A 395 -25.59 4.89 -6.59
C ILE A 395 -24.22 5.52 -6.82
N THR A 396 -23.87 6.54 -6.03
CA THR A 396 -22.60 7.25 -6.02
C THR A 396 -22.03 7.22 -4.60
N LEU A 397 -20.71 7.32 -4.47
CA LEU A 397 -20.06 7.43 -3.17
C LEU A 397 -20.38 8.79 -2.54
N GLU A 398 -21.36 8.82 -1.64
CA GLU A 398 -21.85 10.03 -0.98
C GLU A 398 -22.09 9.80 0.51
N THR A 399 -22.14 10.90 1.27
CA THR A 399 -22.50 10.87 2.68
C THR A 399 -23.99 11.19 2.84
N ARG A 400 -24.72 10.31 3.53
CA ARG A 400 -26.08 10.55 4.03
C ARG A 400 -26.04 10.78 5.53
N SER A 401 -26.85 11.70 6.03
CA SER A 401 -26.81 12.10 7.44
C SER A 401 -28.19 12.41 8.00
N VAL A 402 -28.36 12.14 9.29
CA VAL A 402 -29.55 12.46 10.07
C VAL A 402 -29.11 13.09 11.39
N THR A 403 -29.78 14.15 11.81
CA THR A 403 -29.49 14.81 13.10
C THR A 403 -30.60 14.54 14.10
N MET A 404 -30.23 14.21 15.32
CA MET A 404 -31.15 13.94 16.42
C MET A 404 -30.57 14.34 17.77
N HIS A 405 -31.44 14.49 18.76
CA HIS A 405 -31.04 14.77 20.13
C HIS A 405 -30.85 13.46 20.89
N LEU A 406 -29.68 13.25 21.48
CA LEU A 406 -29.35 12.07 22.30
C LEU A 406 -28.94 12.50 23.71
N VAL A 407 -29.24 11.66 24.69
CA VAL A 407 -28.99 11.92 26.11
C VAL A 407 -27.76 11.16 26.58
N ALA A 408 -26.86 11.83 27.30
CA ALA A 408 -25.66 11.22 27.85
C ALA A 408 -25.97 9.94 28.64
N GLY A 409 -25.19 8.89 28.40
CA GLY A 409 -25.29 7.63 29.16
C GLY A 409 -26.52 6.78 28.87
N GLN A 410 -27.42 7.20 27.99
CA GLN A 410 -28.55 6.37 27.54
C GLN A 410 -28.09 5.51 26.35
N PRO A 411 -28.17 4.17 26.46
CA PRO A 411 -27.90 3.29 25.33
C PRO A 411 -29.08 3.31 24.36
N HIS A 412 -28.78 3.48 23.08
CA HIS A 412 -29.75 3.38 21.99
C HIS A 412 -29.42 2.17 21.12
N ALA A 413 -30.42 1.36 20.77
CA ALA A 413 -30.22 0.16 19.95
C ALA A 413 -29.85 0.59 18.53
N LEU A 414 -28.67 0.19 18.06
CA LEU A 414 -28.12 0.56 16.76
C LEU A 414 -28.12 -0.66 15.84
N ARG A 415 -28.66 -0.51 14.63
CA ARG A 415 -28.50 -1.50 13.57
C ARG A 415 -28.11 -0.82 12.27
N ILE A 416 -27.09 -1.33 11.61
CA ILE A 416 -26.64 -0.88 10.29
C ILE A 416 -26.62 -2.09 9.36
N GLU A 417 -27.14 -1.91 8.15
CA GLU A 417 -27.14 -2.94 7.11
C GLU A 417 -26.44 -2.37 5.87
N TYR A 418 -25.62 -3.18 5.22
CA TYR A 418 -24.90 -2.79 4.01
C TYR A 418 -24.88 -3.94 3.01
N ALA A 419 -25.04 -3.64 1.72
CA ALA A 419 -24.88 -4.58 0.63
C ALA A 419 -24.09 -3.93 -0.52
N ALA A 420 -23.03 -4.61 -0.97
CA ALA A 420 -22.23 -4.20 -2.13
C ALA A 420 -22.91 -4.65 -3.45
N ASP A 421 -24.07 -4.08 -3.75
CA ASP A 421 -24.96 -4.46 -4.85
C ASP A 421 -24.77 -3.61 -6.12
N ARG A 422 -23.63 -2.92 -6.24
CA ARG A 422 -23.32 -2.05 -7.40
C ARG A 422 -22.26 -2.67 -8.32
N PRO A 423 -22.46 -2.67 -9.65
CA PRO A 423 -21.52 -3.27 -10.60
C PRO A 423 -20.11 -2.65 -10.57
N GLU A 424 -20.03 -1.36 -10.27
CA GLU A 424 -18.79 -0.56 -10.23
C GLU A 424 -17.91 -0.86 -9.02
N GLN A 425 -18.36 -1.73 -8.10
CA GLN A 425 -17.58 -2.15 -6.92
C GLN A 425 -16.67 -3.34 -7.21
N HIS A 426 -16.80 -3.97 -8.38
CA HIS A 426 -16.04 -5.16 -8.76
C HIS A 426 -14.83 -4.87 -9.67
N THR A 427 -14.54 -3.59 -9.93
CA THR A 427 -13.45 -3.14 -10.83
C THR A 427 -12.31 -2.48 -10.07
#